data_AF-A0A8S3QSY3-F1
#
_entry.id   AF-A0A8S3QSY3-F1
#
_cell.length_a   1.000
_cell.length_b   1.000
_cell.length_c   1.000
_cell.angle_alpha   90.00
_cell.angle_beta   90.00
_cell.angle_gamma   90.00
#
_symmetry.space_group_name_H-M   'P 1'
#
loop_
_entity.id
_entity.type
_entity.pdbx_description
1 polymer ?
#
loop_
_entity_poly.entity_id
_entity_poly.type
_entity_poly.pdbx_seq_one_letter_code
_entity_poly.pdbx_strand_id
1 'polypeptide(L)'
;MYIKKEKVNTARTRAKKQEAQNKHQLLNKEVKKCCRKDKREYVNDLATEAEFTAYKGDIKTLYNITKTLSKRKTAKSKPVKDKDGKFLTNLNEQMERWNEYFINVLNRPEPDQPVRVEPAGVPSETGETISQPEKIKTQEAGRGWIYLKNSPK
;
A
#
# COMPACT_ATOMS: atom_id res chain seq x y z
N MET A 1 34.23 -2.04 -11.22
CA MET A 1 35.00 -2.03 -9.94
C MET A 1 36.00 -3.18 -9.78
N TYR A 2 35.97 -4.24 -10.61
CA TYR A 2 36.83 -5.43 -10.45
C TYR A 2 38.33 -5.21 -10.74
N ILE A 3 38.67 -4.32 -11.69
CA ILE A 3 40.04 -4.11 -12.20
C ILE A 3 41.05 -3.66 -11.12
N LYS A 4 40.60 -3.04 -10.01
CA LYS A 4 41.50 -2.50 -8.98
C LYS A 4 41.89 -3.52 -7.90
N LYS A 5 41.10 -4.57 -7.69
CA LYS A 5 41.49 -5.68 -6.80
C LYS A 5 42.53 -6.59 -7.44
N GLU A 6 42.44 -6.81 -8.75
CA GLU A 6 43.41 -7.63 -9.48
C GLU A 6 44.84 -7.07 -9.36
N LYS A 7 45.00 -5.74 -9.39
CA LYS A 7 46.30 -5.08 -9.18
C LYS A 7 46.92 -5.34 -7.80
N VAL A 8 46.10 -5.59 -6.77
CA VAL A 8 46.59 -5.97 -5.42
C VAL A 8 47.06 -7.42 -5.42
N ASN A 9 46.40 -8.29 -6.19
CA ASN A 9 46.69 -9.71 -6.26
C ASN A 9 47.92 -10.01 -7.15
N THR A 10 48.17 -9.21 -8.19
CA THR A 10 49.30 -9.38 -9.12
C THR A 10 50.56 -8.60 -8.72
N ALA A 11 50.51 -7.81 -7.64
CA ALA A 11 51.65 -7.02 -7.18
C ALA A 11 52.80 -7.90 -6.68
N ARG A 12 53.97 -7.75 -7.31
CA ARG A 12 55.18 -8.56 -7.03
C ARG A 12 55.95 -8.16 -5.77
N THR A 13 55.83 -6.93 -5.30
CA THR A 13 56.54 -6.43 -4.11
C THR A 13 55.59 -5.89 -3.05
N ARG A 14 55.97 -6.01 -1.77
CA ARG A 14 55.16 -5.58 -0.61
C ARG A 14 54.74 -4.11 -0.69
N ALA A 15 55.65 -3.23 -1.12
CA ALA A 15 55.37 -1.80 -1.28
C ALA A 15 54.29 -1.52 -2.33
N LYS A 16 54.40 -2.12 -3.53
CA LYS A 16 53.41 -1.98 -4.61
C LYS A 16 52.05 -2.55 -4.22
N LYS A 17 52.03 -3.65 -3.46
CA LYS A 17 50.80 -4.24 -2.92
C LYS A 17 50.11 -3.29 -1.94
N GLN A 18 50.86 -2.68 -1.02
CA GLN A 18 50.33 -1.73 -0.06
C GLN A 18 49.76 -0.48 -0.75
N GLU A 19 50.45 0.06 -1.73
CA GLU A 19 49.99 1.21 -2.51
C GLU A 19 48.68 0.89 -3.26
N ALA A 20 48.62 -0.25 -3.95
CA ALA A 20 47.42 -0.70 -4.66
C ALA A 20 46.23 -0.92 -3.69
N GLN A 21 46.50 -1.46 -2.50
CA GLN A 21 45.49 -1.68 -1.47
C GLN A 21 44.95 -0.35 -0.92
N ASN A 22 45.83 0.62 -0.63
CA ASN A 22 45.45 1.96 -0.20
C ASN A 22 44.56 2.64 -1.25
N LYS A 23 44.97 2.57 -2.53
CA LYS A 23 44.20 3.13 -3.65
C LYS A 23 42.81 2.49 -3.76
N HIS A 24 42.72 1.16 -3.67
CA HIS A 24 41.44 0.47 -3.67
C HIS A 24 40.55 0.88 -2.49
N GLN A 25 41.10 0.99 -1.28
CA GLN A 25 40.35 1.42 -0.11
C GLN A 25 39.82 2.85 -0.23
N LEU A 26 40.64 3.80 -0.68
CA LEU A 26 40.23 5.19 -0.88
C LEU A 26 39.08 5.29 -1.88
N LEU A 27 39.20 4.61 -3.02
CA LEU A 27 38.15 4.62 -4.04
C LEU A 27 36.87 3.92 -3.59
N ASN A 28 36.97 2.81 -2.86
CA ASN A 28 35.81 2.13 -2.31
C ASN A 28 35.09 3.00 -1.25
N LYS A 29 35.85 3.74 -0.43
CA LYS A 29 35.29 4.73 0.49
C LYS A 29 34.54 5.82 -0.28
N GLU A 30 35.13 6.35 -1.34
CA GLU A 30 34.52 7.41 -2.14
C GLU A 30 33.25 6.94 -2.84
N VAL A 31 33.29 5.80 -3.53
CA VAL A 31 32.10 5.21 -4.16
C VAL A 31 30.98 5.03 -3.14
N LYS A 32 31.27 4.44 -1.96
CA LYS A 32 30.25 4.27 -0.92
C LYS A 32 29.73 5.60 -0.41
N LYS A 33 30.55 6.66 -0.38
CA LYS A 33 30.13 8.01 0.02
C LYS A 33 29.18 8.59 -1.04
N CYS A 34 29.54 8.53 -2.32
CA CYS A 34 28.69 8.92 -3.44
C CYS A 34 27.36 8.16 -3.42
N CYS A 35 27.35 6.82 -3.39
CA CYS A 35 26.10 6.06 -3.36
C CYS A 35 25.20 6.40 -2.15
N ARG A 36 25.79 6.75 -1.01
CA ARG A 36 25.03 7.20 0.17
C ARG A 36 24.48 8.61 -0.01
N LYS A 37 25.22 9.49 -0.71
CA LYS A 37 24.78 10.84 -1.07
C LYS A 37 23.64 10.76 -2.07
N ASP A 38 23.81 10.06 -3.19
CA ASP A 38 22.79 9.89 -4.23
C ASP A 38 21.50 9.29 -3.66
N LYS A 39 21.62 8.29 -2.77
CA LYS A 39 20.45 7.71 -2.09
C LYS A 39 19.72 8.74 -1.21
N ARG A 40 20.44 9.63 -0.54
CA ARG A 40 19.83 10.70 0.27
C ARG A 40 19.16 11.75 -0.60
N GLU A 41 19.81 12.14 -1.70
CA GLU A 41 19.24 13.09 -2.67
C GLU A 41 17.94 12.54 -3.25
N TYR A 42 17.95 11.30 -3.75
CA TYR A 42 16.74 10.63 -4.23
C TYR A 42 15.59 10.59 -3.19
N VAL A 43 15.91 10.34 -1.91
CA VAL A 43 14.90 10.34 -0.84
C VAL A 43 14.38 11.74 -0.53
N ASN A 44 15.25 12.75 -0.56
CA ASN A 44 14.88 14.14 -0.36
C ASN A 44 13.99 14.65 -1.50
N ASP A 45 14.31 14.32 -2.74
CA ASP A 45 13.51 14.70 -3.92
C ASP A 45 12.10 14.10 -3.86
N LEU A 46 11.98 12.84 -3.43
CA LEU A 46 10.67 12.23 -3.17
C LEU A 46 9.93 12.92 -2.02
N ALA A 47 10.63 13.36 -0.98
CA ALA A 47 10.00 14.05 0.15
C ALA A 47 9.46 15.42 -0.26
N THR A 48 10.23 16.19 -1.05
CA THR A 48 9.77 17.49 -1.56
C THR A 48 8.60 17.33 -2.53
N GLU A 49 8.59 16.28 -3.37
CA GLU A 49 7.44 15.96 -4.22
C GLU A 49 6.21 15.56 -3.38
N ALA A 50 6.40 14.83 -2.27
CA ALA A 50 5.32 14.52 -1.33
C ALA A 50 4.71 15.79 -0.71
N GLU A 51 5.54 16.75 -0.27
CA GLU A 51 5.07 18.02 0.28
C GLU A 51 4.27 18.83 -0.75
N PHE A 52 4.77 18.91 -1.98
CA PHE A 52 4.08 19.61 -3.07
C PHE A 52 2.75 18.96 -3.46
N THR A 53 2.71 17.63 -3.56
CA THR A 53 1.48 16.88 -3.88
C THR A 53 0.44 17.00 -2.77
N ALA A 54 0.88 17.02 -1.51
CA ALA A 54 0.01 17.30 -0.36
C ALA A 54 -0.60 18.70 -0.44
N TYR A 55 0.20 19.72 -0.75
CA TYR A 55 -0.28 21.10 -0.96
C TYR A 55 -1.30 21.19 -2.10
N LYS A 56 -1.07 20.47 -3.20
CA LYS A 56 -1.98 20.41 -4.35
C LYS A 56 -3.29 19.64 -4.06
N GLY A 57 -3.32 18.82 -3.00
CA GLY A 57 -4.45 17.97 -2.66
C GLY A 57 -4.56 16.69 -3.50
N ASP A 58 -3.49 16.26 -4.18
CA ASP A 58 -3.48 15.00 -4.93
C ASP A 58 -3.13 13.83 -4.00
N ILE A 59 -4.17 13.29 -3.35
CA ILE A 59 -4.05 12.22 -2.37
C ILE A 59 -3.47 10.93 -2.98
N LYS A 60 -3.76 10.65 -4.26
CA LYS A 60 -3.33 9.41 -4.92
C LYS A 60 -1.83 9.37 -5.12
N THR A 61 -1.24 10.48 -5.60
CA THR A 61 0.21 10.57 -5.80
C THR A 61 0.94 10.61 -4.45
N LEU A 62 0.44 11.38 -3.49
CA LEU A 62 0.96 11.43 -2.13
C LEU A 62 1.08 10.01 -1.51
N TYR A 63 0.01 9.21 -1.57
CA TYR A 63 0.02 7.84 -1.08
C TYR A 63 1.10 6.97 -1.75
N ASN A 64 1.26 7.07 -3.08
CA ASN A 64 2.25 6.28 -3.81
C ASN A 64 3.68 6.67 -3.45
N ILE A 65 3.96 7.96 -3.27
CA ILE A 65 5.27 8.46 -2.84
C ILE A 65 5.58 7.99 -1.42
N THR A 66 4.64 8.17 -0.49
CA THR A 66 4.80 7.68 0.89
C THR A 66 5.00 6.17 0.93
N LYS A 67 4.26 5.41 0.11
CA LYS A 67 4.43 3.96 -0.02
C LYS A 67 5.85 3.60 -0.50
N THR A 68 6.36 4.31 -1.51
CA THR A 68 7.72 4.13 -2.04
C THR A 68 8.79 4.43 -0.97
N LEU A 69 8.63 5.52 -0.21
CA LEU A 69 9.52 5.89 0.90
C LEU A 69 9.48 4.88 2.04
N SER A 70 8.30 4.37 2.38
CA SER A 70 8.09 3.50 3.55
C SER A 70 8.80 2.15 3.43
N LYS A 71 9.11 1.69 2.21
CA LYS A 71 9.77 0.40 1.89
C LYS A 71 9.27 -0.79 2.72
N ARG A 72 8.04 -0.74 3.23
CA ARG A 72 7.46 -1.85 3.97
C ARG A 72 7.31 -2.99 2.98
N LYS A 73 8.01 -4.09 3.23
CA LYS A 73 7.74 -5.37 2.58
C LYS A 73 6.36 -5.80 3.09
N THR A 74 5.30 -5.30 2.47
CA THR A 74 3.97 -5.86 2.68
C THR A 74 4.09 -7.34 2.32
N ALA A 75 3.70 -8.20 3.26
CA ALA A 75 3.57 -9.62 2.96
C ALA A 75 2.77 -9.74 1.65
N LYS A 76 3.25 -10.55 0.71
CA LYS A 76 2.47 -10.85 -0.51
C LYS A 76 1.07 -11.25 -0.06
N SER A 77 0.05 -10.75 -0.77
CA SER A 77 -1.35 -11.03 -0.45
C SER A 77 -1.53 -12.50 -0.09
N LYS A 78 -2.15 -12.79 1.05
CA LYS A 78 -2.44 -14.18 1.41
C LYS A 78 -3.34 -14.74 0.30
N PRO A 79 -3.02 -15.92 -0.26
CA PRO A 79 -3.89 -16.55 -1.24
C PRO A 79 -5.29 -16.72 -0.65
N VAL A 80 -6.31 -16.39 -1.45
CA VAL A 80 -7.72 -16.48 -1.03
C VAL A 80 -8.05 -17.96 -0.82
N LYS A 81 -8.71 -18.26 0.31
CA LYS A 81 -9.15 -19.60 0.64
C LYS A 81 -10.64 -19.77 0.37
N ASP A 82 -11.00 -20.95 -0.09
CA ASP A 82 -12.38 -21.38 -0.16
C ASP A 82 -12.97 -21.66 1.25
N LYS A 83 -14.27 -21.91 1.35
CA LYS A 83 -14.98 -22.32 2.58
C LYS A 83 -14.34 -23.53 3.24
N ASP A 84 -13.84 -24.48 2.45
CA ASP A 84 -13.14 -25.68 2.93
C ASP A 84 -11.65 -25.45 3.23
N GLY A 85 -11.18 -24.20 3.18
CA GLY A 85 -9.80 -23.83 3.53
C GLY A 85 -8.75 -24.09 2.46
N LYS A 86 -9.14 -24.60 1.27
CA LYS A 86 -8.27 -24.80 0.10
C LYS A 86 -7.90 -23.47 -0.57
N PHE A 87 -6.67 -23.35 -1.05
CA PHE A 87 -6.22 -22.15 -1.76
C PHE A 87 -6.77 -22.09 -3.18
N LEU A 88 -7.36 -20.95 -3.53
CA LEU A 88 -7.88 -20.66 -4.87
C LEU A 88 -6.74 -20.07 -5.72
N THR A 89 -6.36 -20.77 -6.77
CA THR A 89 -5.28 -20.35 -7.70
C THR A 89 -5.81 -19.59 -8.92
N ASN A 90 -7.10 -19.78 -9.27
CA ASN A 90 -7.72 -19.14 -10.43
C ASN A 90 -8.36 -17.79 -10.04
N LEU A 91 -8.21 -16.77 -10.89
CA LEU A 91 -8.79 -15.44 -10.66
C LEU A 91 -10.33 -15.47 -10.61
N ASN A 92 -10.97 -16.26 -11.49
CA ASN A 92 -12.43 -16.35 -11.53
C ASN A 92 -13.00 -16.95 -10.24
N GLU A 93 -12.41 -18.05 -9.76
CA GLU A 93 -12.79 -18.69 -8.49
C GLU A 93 -12.57 -17.75 -7.30
N GLN A 94 -11.48 -16.97 -7.30
CA GLN A 94 -11.28 -15.94 -6.29
C GLN A 94 -12.39 -14.89 -6.33
N MET A 95 -12.76 -14.39 -7.51
CA MET A 95 -13.83 -13.39 -7.65
C MET A 95 -15.18 -13.92 -7.19
N GLU A 96 -15.53 -15.16 -7.53
CA GLU A 96 -16.74 -15.83 -7.04
C GLU A 96 -16.73 -15.94 -5.50
N ARG A 97 -15.61 -16.38 -4.92
CA ARG A 97 -15.46 -16.47 -3.46
C ARG A 97 -15.61 -15.11 -2.76
N TRP A 98 -15.07 -14.04 -3.36
CA TRP A 98 -15.25 -12.67 -2.87
C TRP A 98 -16.72 -12.24 -2.97
N ASN A 99 -17.38 -12.53 -4.10
CA ASN A 99 -18.79 -12.21 -4.29
C ASN A 99 -19.68 -12.90 -3.26
N GLU A 100 -19.51 -14.21 -3.04
CA GLU A 100 -20.23 -14.96 -2.01
C GLU A 100 -20.00 -14.38 -0.61
N TYR A 101 -18.76 -14.03 -0.27
CA TYR A 101 -18.44 -13.45 1.03
C TYR A 101 -19.14 -12.11 1.24
N PHE A 102 -19.08 -11.22 0.25
CA PHE A 102 -19.71 -9.91 0.33
C PHE A 102 -21.24 -9.99 0.34
N ILE A 103 -21.84 -10.90 -0.44
CA ILE A 103 -23.30 -11.13 -0.39
C ILE A 103 -23.72 -11.55 1.01
N ASN A 104 -23.05 -12.52 1.62
CA ASN A 104 -23.41 -13.00 2.95
C ASN A 104 -23.20 -11.96 4.05
N VAL A 105 -22.17 -11.12 3.94
CA VAL A 105 -21.83 -10.11 4.95
C VAL A 105 -22.68 -8.85 4.81
N LEU A 106 -22.91 -8.36 3.59
CA LEU A 106 -23.58 -7.09 3.35
C LEU A 106 -25.10 -7.23 3.17
N ASN A 107 -25.60 -8.40 2.76
CA ASN A 107 -27.03 -8.65 2.55
C ASN A 107 -27.64 -9.50 3.67
N ARG A 108 -27.29 -9.21 4.93
CA ARG A 108 -27.92 -9.89 6.06
C ARG A 108 -29.43 -9.60 6.04
N PRO A 109 -30.31 -10.63 6.06
CA PRO A 109 -31.75 -10.39 6.11
C PRO A 109 -32.10 -9.63 7.39
N GLU A 110 -33.16 -8.82 7.32
CA GLU A 110 -33.71 -8.19 8.52
C GLU A 110 -33.96 -9.28 9.58
N PRO A 111 -33.52 -9.07 10.83
CA PRO A 111 -33.71 -10.06 11.87
C PRO A 111 -35.20 -10.36 12.03
N ASP A 112 -35.58 -11.64 11.94
CA ASP A 112 -36.97 -12.11 12.09
C ASP A 112 -37.60 -11.74 13.44
N GLN A 113 -36.75 -11.49 14.44
CA GLN A 113 -37.19 -11.00 15.73
C GLN A 113 -37.03 -9.48 15.73
N PRO A 114 -38.11 -8.71 16.01
CA PRO A 114 -37.94 -7.29 16.31
C PRO A 114 -36.90 -7.19 17.42
N VAL A 115 -35.89 -6.35 17.23
CA VAL A 115 -34.85 -6.11 18.23
C VAL A 115 -35.57 -5.74 19.53
N ARG A 116 -35.67 -6.69 20.46
CA ARG A 116 -36.20 -6.44 21.79
C ARG A 116 -35.10 -5.72 22.55
N VAL A 117 -35.05 -4.42 22.35
CA VAL A 117 -34.36 -3.51 23.25
C VAL A 117 -35.12 -3.64 24.56
N GLU A 118 -34.62 -4.43 25.50
CA GLU A 118 -35.14 -4.39 26.86
C GLU A 118 -35.06 -2.92 27.29
N PRO A 119 -36.19 -2.28 27.66
CA PRO A 119 -36.15 -0.90 28.10
C PRO A 119 -35.21 -0.88 29.30
N ALA A 120 -34.07 -0.21 29.16
CA ALA A 120 -33.35 0.25 30.34
C ALA A 120 -34.39 1.02 31.14
N GLY A 121 -34.72 0.49 32.33
CA GLY A 121 -35.88 0.89 33.10
C GLY A 121 -36.05 2.40 33.08
N VAL A 122 -37.10 2.86 32.43
CA VAL A 122 -37.43 4.28 32.40
C VAL A 122 -37.90 4.65 33.81
N PRO A 123 -37.47 5.81 34.32
CA PRO A 123 -38.49 6.67 34.88
C PRO A 123 -38.49 8.04 34.19
N SER A 124 -39.72 8.39 33.81
CA SER A 124 -40.27 9.74 33.70
C SER A 124 -39.87 10.58 32.48
N GLU A 125 -40.86 10.73 31.59
CA GLU A 125 -41.36 11.99 31.03
C GLU A 125 -40.45 13.22 31.12
N THR A 126 -39.93 13.64 29.97
CA THR A 126 -40.09 15.01 29.46
C THR A 126 -39.98 14.96 27.94
N GLY A 127 -40.98 15.52 27.27
CA GLY A 127 -41.14 15.40 25.83
C GLY A 127 -40.10 16.19 25.04
N GLU A 128 -39.50 15.55 24.05
CA GLU A 128 -38.96 16.21 22.87
C GLU A 128 -39.42 15.44 21.63
N THR A 129 -40.20 16.12 20.81
CA THR A 129 -40.65 15.67 19.49
C THR A 129 -39.42 15.49 18.60
N ILE A 130 -38.97 14.26 18.41
CA ILE A 130 -37.96 13.93 17.40
C ILE A 130 -38.71 13.49 16.13
N SER A 131 -38.75 14.40 15.15
CA SER A 131 -39.24 14.18 13.79
C SER A 131 -38.63 12.92 13.17
N GLN A 132 -39.49 12.14 12.47
CA GLN A 132 -39.12 11.01 11.64
C GLN A 132 -37.96 11.36 10.69
N PRO A 133 -36.94 10.49 10.51
CA PRO A 133 -35.99 10.68 9.42
C PRO A 133 -36.70 10.49 8.08
N GLU A 134 -36.72 11.54 7.26
CA GLU A 134 -37.26 11.53 5.92
C GLU A 134 -36.52 10.49 5.05
N LYS A 135 -37.29 9.75 4.25
CA LYS A 135 -36.78 8.79 3.27
C LYS A 135 -35.88 9.53 2.27
N ILE A 136 -34.57 9.32 2.35
CA ILE A 136 -33.64 9.70 1.28
C ILE A 136 -34.01 8.87 0.05
N LYS A 137 -34.56 9.53 -0.97
CA LYS A 137 -34.75 8.93 -2.29
C LYS A 137 -33.37 8.57 -2.84
N THR A 138 -33.07 7.28 -2.94
CA THR A 138 -31.93 6.79 -3.72
C THR A 138 -32.17 7.15 -5.18
N GLN A 139 -31.51 8.19 -5.67
CA GLN A 139 -31.39 8.39 -7.12
C GLN A 139 -30.45 7.29 -7.63
N GLU A 140 -30.93 6.53 -8.61
CA GLU A 140 -30.12 5.57 -9.35
C GLU A 140 -28.94 6.31 -10.00
N ALA A 141 -27.76 6.25 -9.38
CA ALA A 141 -26.50 6.55 -10.05
C ALA A 141 -26.10 5.37 -10.95
N GLY A 142 -27.01 5.00 -11.85
CA GLY A 142 -26.65 4.28 -13.05
C GLY A 142 -25.81 5.20 -13.92
N ARG A 143 -24.50 4.97 -13.95
CA ARG A 143 -23.50 5.25 -15.02
C ARG A 143 -22.14 5.59 -14.38
N GLY A 144 -21.33 4.57 -14.13
CA GLY A 144 -19.95 4.76 -13.66
C GLY A 144 -18.96 3.63 -13.94
N TRP A 145 -19.34 2.59 -14.69
CA TRP A 145 -18.50 1.40 -14.91
C TRP A 145 -18.25 1.05 -16.38
N ILE A 146 -18.49 1.96 -17.33
CA ILE A 146 -18.35 1.66 -18.77
C ILE A 146 -17.04 2.18 -19.41
N TYR A 147 -16.23 3.00 -18.74
CA TYR A 147 -15.00 3.52 -19.35
C TYR A 147 -13.74 2.83 -18.84
N LEU A 148 -13.60 1.52 -19.12
CA LEU A 148 -12.27 0.87 -19.09
C LEU A 148 -12.18 -0.34 -20.02
N LYS A 149 -12.88 -0.30 -21.16
CA LYS A 149 -12.77 -1.35 -22.20
C LYS A 149 -12.49 -0.84 -23.62
N ASN A 150 -12.15 0.43 -23.83
CA ASN A 150 -11.71 0.89 -25.15
C ASN A 150 -10.67 2.03 -25.03
N SER A 151 -9.40 1.66 -24.99
CA SER A 151 -8.31 2.54 -25.41
C SER A 151 -7.49 1.79 -26.47
N PRO A 152 -7.31 2.35 -27.68
CA PRO A 152 -6.58 1.68 -28.75
C PRO A 152 -5.08 1.63 -28.46
N LYS A 153 -4.42 0.63 -29.05
CA LYS A 153 -2.95 0.53 -29.13
C LYS A 153 -2.39 1.57 -30.09
#